data_AF-A0A1Q3SJI6-F1
#
_entry.id   AF-A0A1Q3SJI6-F1
#
_cell.length_a   1.000
_cell.length_b   1.000
_cell.length_c   1.000
_cell.angle_alpha   90.00
_cell.angle_beta   90.00
_cell.angle_gamma   90.00
#
_symmetry.space_group_name_H-M   'P 1'
#
loop_
_entity.id
_entity.type
_entity.pdbx_description
1 polymer ?
#
loop_
_entity_poly.entity_id
_entity_poly.type
_entity_poly.pdbx_seq_one_letter_code
_entity_poly.pdbx_strand_id
1 'polypeptide(L)' 'MEDFINQMVAKVGIDKETAEKVVNFLKEHASELPKIIGENEFAKGIVDKLPGGLGGMFGGNKD' A
#
# COMPACT_ATOMS: atom_id res chain seq x y z
N MET A 1 7.56 1.72 11.42
CA MET A 1 8.26 1.30 10.17
C MET A 1 8.85 -0.09 10.34
N GLU A 2 9.44 -0.38 11.49
CA GLU A 2 9.91 -1.71 11.87
C GLU A 2 8.79 -2.77 11.85
N ASP A 3 7.56 -2.43 12.25
CA ASP A 3 6.41 -3.33 12.12
C ASP A 3 6.12 -3.77 10.68
N PHE A 4 6.32 -2.87 9.71
CA PHE A 4 6.10 -3.19 8.29
C PHE A 4 7.19 -4.11 7.75
N ILE A 5 8.44 -3.87 8.14
CA ILE A 5 9.58 -4.76 7.84
C ILE A 5 9.33 -6.15 8.43
N ASN A 6 8.92 -6.23 9.70
CA ASN A 6 8.60 -7.51 10.35
C ASN A 6 7.44 -8.24 9.66
N GLN A 7 6.42 -7.52 9.19
CA GLN A 7 5.34 -8.12 8.41
C GLN A 7 5.79 -8.59 7.03
N MET A 8 6.70 -7.88 6.37
CA MET A 8 7.30 -8.31 5.11
C MET A 8 8.11 -9.59 5.30
N VAL A 9 8.95 -9.65 6.33
CA VAL A 9 9.71 -10.86 6.66
C VAL A 9 8.77 -12.02 6.97
N ALA A 10 7.76 -11.80 7.82
CA ALA A 10 6.86 -12.86 8.27
C ALA A 10 5.85 -13.36 7.22
N LYS A 11 5.34 -12.48 6.35
CA LYS A 11 4.28 -12.84 5.38
C LYS A 11 4.79 -13.08 3.97
N VAL A 12 5.86 -12.39 3.56
CA VAL A 12 6.43 -12.50 2.22
C VAL A 12 7.67 -13.39 2.23
N GLY A 13 8.29 -13.60 3.40
CA GLY A 13 9.45 -14.48 3.55
C GLY A 13 10.77 -13.88 3.05
N ILE A 14 10.83 -12.57 2.90
CA ILE A 14 12.04 -11.84 2.49
C ILE A 14 12.92 -11.51 3.69
N ASP A 15 14.24 -11.53 3.50
CA ASP A 15 15.19 -11.19 4.55
C ASP A 15 15.06 -9.71 4.97
N LYS A 16 15.46 -9.41 6.22
CA LYS A 16 15.39 -8.08 6.81
C LYS A 16 16.13 -7.04 5.97
N GLU A 17 17.28 -7.39 5.40
CA GLU A 17 18.06 -6.48 4.56
C GLU A 17 17.34 -6.13 3.25
N THR A 18 16.63 -7.09 2.66
CA THR A 18 15.78 -6.86 1.48
C THR A 18 14.55 -6.04 1.84
N ALA A 19 13.91 -6.31 2.97
CA ALA A 19 12.77 -5.55 3.45
C ALA A 19 13.13 -4.08 3.72
N GLU A 20 14.32 -3.78 4.27
CA GLU A 20 14.82 -2.41 4.41
C GLU A 20 15.00 -1.70 3.07
N LYS A 21 15.58 -2.38 2.07
CA LYS A 21 15.74 -1.82 0.72
C LYS A 21 14.39 -1.51 0.07
N VAL A 22 13.41 -2.39 0.24
CA VAL A 22 12.04 -2.17 -0.27
C VAL A 22 11.37 -1.00 0.45
N VAL A 23 11.54 -0.89 1.78
CA VAL A 23 10.98 0.24 2.53
C VAL A 23 11.61 1.57 2.12
N ASN A 24 12.92 1.61 1.91
CA ASN A 24 13.58 2.81 1.40
C ASN A 24 13.09 3.17 -0.01
N PHE A 25 12.98 2.19 -0.90
CA PHE A 25 12.42 2.41 -2.23
C PHE A 25 10.98 2.96 -2.15
N LEU A 26 10.13 2.37 -1.31
CA LEU A 26 8.75 2.84 -1.12
C LEU A 26 8.68 4.25 -0.52
N LYS A 27 9.65 4.66 0.31
CA LYS A 27 9.73 6.03 0.83
C LYS A 27 10.13 7.02 -0.25
N GLU A 28 11.15 6.71 -1.04
CA GLU A 28 11.64 7.59 -2.11
C GLU A 28 10.58 7.78 -3.19
N HIS A 29 9.83 6.74 -3.49
CA HIS A 29 8.75 6.76 -4.48
C HIS A 29 7.35 6.95 -3.88
N ALA A 30 7.24 7.31 -2.59
CA ALA A 30 5.95 7.41 -1.90
C ALA A 30 4.97 8.37 -2.57
N SER A 31 5.47 9.44 -3.18
CA SER A 31 4.68 10.42 -3.92
C SER A 31 4.14 9.90 -5.25
N GLU A 32 4.77 8.86 -5.81
CA GLU A 32 4.42 8.24 -7.08
C GLU A 32 3.55 6.99 -6.87
N LEU A 33 3.61 6.38 -5.68
CA LEU A 33 2.80 5.23 -5.32
C LEU A 33 1.29 5.45 -5.55
N PRO A 34 0.64 6.58 -5.17
CA PRO A 34 -0.77 6.78 -5.43
C PRO A 34 -1.12 6.77 -6.93
N LYS A 35 -0.21 7.26 -7.78
CA LYS A 35 -0.35 7.21 -9.24
C LYS A 35 -0.23 5.77 -9.74
N ILE A 36 0.80 5.05 -9.30
CA ILE A 36 1.07 3.67 -9.72
C ILE A 36 0.00 2.69 -9.20
N ILE A 37 -0.49 2.90 -7.97
CA ILE A 37 -1.57 2.15 -7.32
C ILE A 37 -2.92 2.49 -7.96
N GLY A 38 -3.14 3.76 -8.33
CA GLY A 38 -4.35 4.19 -9.04
C GLY A 38 -4.45 3.62 -10.46
N GLU A 39 -3.32 3.39 -11.13
CA GLU A 39 -3.26 2.84 -12.50
C GLU A 39 -3.18 1.30 -12.55
N ASN A 40 -2.73 0.64 -11.48
CA ASN A 40 -2.70 -0.83 -11.42
C ASN A 40 -4.05 -1.45 -11.02
N GLU A 41 -4.60 -2.31 -11.87
CA GLU A 41 -5.85 -3.06 -11.59
C GLU A 41 -5.75 -3.92 -10.32
N PHE A 42 -4.58 -4.52 -10.05
CA PHE A 42 -4.33 -5.29 -8.83
C PHE A 42 -4.45 -4.41 -7.57
N ALA A 43 -3.93 -3.19 -7.66
CA ALA A 43 -3.94 -2.24 -6.57
C ALA A 43 -5.33 -1.61 -6.36
N LYS A 44 -6.10 -1.38 -7.44
CA LYS A 44 -7.54 -1.07 -7.35
C LYS A 44 -8.30 -2.13 -6.56
N GLY A 45 -8.08 -3.42 -6.84
CA GLY A 45 -8.73 -4.51 -6.12
C GLY A 45 -8.36 -4.60 -4.63
N ILE A 46 -7.20 -4.06 -4.23
CA ILE A 46 -6.80 -3.93 -2.82
C ILE A 46 -7.42 -2.68 -2.19
N VAL A 47 -7.41 -1.53 -2.89
CA VAL A 47 -8.06 -0.28 -2.43
C VAL A 47 -9.56 -0.48 -2.19
N ASP A 48 -10.23 -1.25 -3.06
CA ASP A 48 -11.65 -1.58 -2.92
C ASP A 48 -11.93 -2.49 -1.70
N LYS A 49 -10.95 -3.32 -1.32
CA LYS A 49 -11.04 -4.22 -0.16
C LYS A 49 -10.53 -3.62 1.15
N LEU A 50 -9.88 -2.46 1.10
CA LEU A 50 -9.45 -1.78 2.32
C LEU A 50 -10.67 -1.14 2.99
N PRO A 51 -10.95 -1.45 4.28
CA PRO A 51 -12.04 -0.83 5.01
C PRO A 51 -11.73 0.67 5.15
N GLY A 52 -12.41 1.51 4.38
CA GLY A 52 -12.13 2.95 4.24
C GLY A 52 -11.62 3.41 2.87
N GLY A 53 -11.57 2.53 1.87
CA GLY A 53 -11.29 2.89 0.47
C GLY A 53 -12.25 3.95 -0.07
N LEU A 54 -11.81 4.70 -1.09
CA LEU A 54 -12.46 5.89 -1.65
C LEU A 54 -13.94 5.71 -2.07
N GLY A 55 -14.44 4.48 -2.20
CA GLY A 55 -15.88 4.19 -2.38
C GLY A 55 -16.76 4.50 -1.16
N GLY A 56 -16.20 4.48 0.06
CA GLY A 56 -16.93 4.77 1.30
C GLY A 56 -16.89 6.24 1.72
N MET A 57 -15.87 7.01 1.31
CA MET A 57 -15.67 8.39 1.76
C MET A 57 -16.16 9.44 0.74
N PHE A 58 -16.31 9.09 -0.54
CA PHE A 58 -16.89 9.96 -1.57
C PHE A 58 -18.35 9.59 -1.96
N GLY A 59 -18.89 8.49 -1.43
CA GLY A 59 -20.26 8.04 -1.68
C GLY A 59 -21.31 8.57 -0.69
N GLY A 60 -20.91 9.43 0.24
CA GLY A 60 -21.76 9.94 1.32
C GLY A 60 -21.99 11.44 1.26
N ASN A 61 -22.59 11.95 0.17
CA ASN A 61 -23.41 13.15 0.26
C ASN A 61 -24.55 13.06 -0.74
N LYS A 62 -25.67 12.50 -0.26
CA LYS A 62 -26.95 12.50 -0.93
C LYS A 62 -27.86 13.39 -0.10
N ASP A 63 -27.75 14.69 -0.35
CA ASP A 63 -28.78 15.71 -0.07
C ASP A 63 -28.82 16.66 -1.28
#